data_AF-A0A1H4GB49-F1
#
_entry.id   AF-A0A1H4GB49-F1
#
_cell.length_a   1.000
_cell.length_b   1.000
_cell.length_c   1.000
_cell.angle_alpha   90.00
_cell.angle_beta   90.00
_cell.angle_gamma   90.00
#
_symmetry.space_group_name_H-M   'P 1'
#
loop_
_entity.id
_entity.type
_entity.pdbx_description
1 polymer ?
#
loop_
_entity_poly.entity_id
_entity_poly.type
_entity_poly.pdbx_seq_one_letter_code
_entity_poly.pdbx_strand_id
1 'polypeptide(L)'
;MNKATVTVQEIIDQIEAGTIPYSDQNRPRVLAALRRCSKLYDNRHPAQIILCAESFRDRWGKGPVLSFPGVFKTRAAFADWRSNVRGAIDAATGATARRAALAAQHDGWAVLRAALQPHVGGPNAPIHEKALIRFDMLARMARDVGREPLEVDAPWAKATHDALKAWTDRRGFRKAIALLDRVGALDGVAGLVPAAPIRLTQPRRCEPRATRIPPAIAGPLEAWLALRARGTRLSGYTELSIDGVKPKTVKQYRTGVEWYVDGLRALDLVDLDTVAGPQDIADPALLWRLVEAEIDGRTAKELTPNTLQGYLSGAAYFLAPYAPDILAERKLMLKLPYFEGIHGMTPEIRDWCRDLIRSPDQQYAFLSTPATLFARATPLIDRWDALDFHERADAMRLAIVAAAMAITTRLPLRVSNLIGLVLGGPDQQLFLPDRRRAPARIMLPATVVKNDKAIDADLLDTSTFSPAQILRWFVKDVRPRLAAEYDIDPDADDRLFPGLTYGRYLRLFVRTMAELGLSMTPHRCRHALASILLAIDPNTIRQVAELLGDCLATVDRHYGWIDKRALITEAQKIASKALEALDRRAGIRRRAA
;
A
#
# COMPACT_ATOMS: atom_id res chain seq x y z
N MET A 1 -2.78 -31.81 4.59
CA MET A 1 -4.21 -31.81 4.94
C MET A 1 -5.01 -31.58 3.67
N ASN A 2 -5.91 -32.50 3.31
CA ASN A 2 -6.87 -32.31 2.21
C ASN A 2 -7.67 -31.02 2.48
N LYS A 3 -7.68 -30.10 1.52
CA LYS A 3 -8.45 -28.85 1.64
C LYS A 3 -9.92 -29.24 1.48
N ALA A 4 -10.72 -29.06 2.53
CA ALA A 4 -12.17 -29.22 2.41
C ALA A 4 -12.70 -28.19 1.40
N THR A 5 -13.15 -28.67 0.25
CA THR A 5 -13.79 -27.87 -0.80
C THR A 5 -15.29 -28.11 -0.75
N VAL A 6 -16.06 -27.07 -1.05
CA VAL A 6 -17.52 -27.12 -1.12
C VAL A 6 -17.99 -26.24 -2.27
N THR A 7 -19.03 -26.64 -2.97
CA THR A 7 -19.65 -25.81 -4.01
C THR A 7 -20.58 -24.77 -3.39
N VAL A 8 -20.80 -23.63 -4.06
CA VAL A 8 -21.76 -22.63 -3.57
C VAL A 8 -23.16 -23.24 -3.44
N GLN A 9 -23.55 -24.15 -4.34
CA GLN A 9 -24.84 -24.82 -4.28
C GLN A 9 -24.98 -25.68 -3.02
N GLU A 10 -23.99 -26.50 -2.71
CA GLU A 10 -24.01 -27.32 -1.48
C GLU A 10 -24.13 -26.47 -0.21
N ILE A 11 -23.48 -25.30 -0.15
CA ILE A 11 -23.62 -24.38 0.98
C ILE A 11 -25.07 -23.85 1.05
N ILE A 12 -25.64 -23.46 -0.09
CA ILE A 12 -27.04 -22.98 -0.16
C ILE A 12 -27.98 -24.08 0.35
N ASP A 13 -27.84 -25.30 -0.16
CA ASP A 13 -28.69 -26.44 0.19
C ASP A 13 -28.59 -26.77 1.69
N GLN A 14 -27.38 -26.74 2.26
CA GLN A 14 -27.17 -26.95 3.71
C GLN A 14 -27.80 -25.86 4.58
N ILE A 15 -27.80 -24.60 4.13
CA ILE A 15 -28.47 -23.50 4.83
C ILE A 15 -29.99 -23.61 4.68
N GLU A 16 -30.47 -24.02 3.51
CA GLU A 16 -31.90 -24.20 3.25
C GLU A 16 -32.50 -25.38 4.00
N ALA A 17 -31.75 -26.47 4.12
CA ALA A 17 -32.10 -27.64 4.92
C ALA A 17 -31.96 -27.43 6.44
N GLY A 18 -31.37 -26.30 6.88
CA GLY A 18 -31.15 -26.01 8.29
C GLY A 18 -29.97 -26.75 8.93
N THR A 19 -29.17 -27.48 8.14
CA THR A 19 -27.95 -28.17 8.60
C THR A 19 -26.91 -27.18 9.13
N ILE A 20 -26.81 -25.99 8.52
CA ILE A 20 -26.01 -24.88 9.04
C ILE A 20 -26.94 -23.89 9.76
N PRO A 21 -26.84 -23.75 11.10
CA PRO A 21 -27.72 -22.89 11.85
C PRO A 21 -27.36 -21.41 11.61
N TYR A 22 -28.29 -20.67 11.02
CA TYR A 22 -28.30 -19.21 10.96
C TYR A 22 -29.58 -18.71 11.62
N SER A 23 -29.52 -17.57 12.31
CA SER A 23 -30.73 -16.90 12.79
C SER A 23 -31.63 -16.49 11.63
N ASP A 24 -32.95 -16.44 11.86
CA ASP A 24 -33.94 -16.07 10.85
C ASP A 24 -33.63 -14.71 10.19
N GLN A 25 -33.05 -13.78 10.96
CA GLN A 25 -32.61 -12.48 10.45
C GLN A 25 -31.40 -12.57 9.50
N ASN A 26 -30.46 -13.49 9.75
CA ASN A 26 -29.21 -13.58 9.00
C ASN A 26 -29.30 -14.54 7.80
N ARG A 27 -30.13 -15.57 7.89
CA ARG A 27 -30.29 -16.60 6.84
C ARG A 27 -30.57 -16.00 5.45
N PRO A 28 -31.53 -15.06 5.25
CA PRO A 28 -31.75 -14.43 3.96
C PRO A 28 -30.55 -13.62 3.44
N ARG A 29 -29.81 -12.96 4.34
CA ARG A 29 -28.64 -12.13 3.98
C ARG A 29 -27.49 -12.99 3.49
N VAL A 30 -27.26 -14.15 4.11
CA VAL A 30 -26.22 -15.10 3.71
C VAL A 30 -26.58 -15.77 2.38
N LEU A 31 -27.83 -16.24 2.22
CA LEU A 31 -28.30 -16.83 0.95
C LEU A 31 -28.18 -15.84 -0.22
N ALA A 32 -28.58 -14.57 0.00
CA ALA A 32 -28.42 -13.53 -1.02
C ALA A 32 -26.94 -13.27 -1.38
N ALA A 33 -26.04 -13.36 -0.40
CA ALA A 33 -24.60 -13.20 -0.63
C ALA A 33 -24.02 -14.38 -1.44
N LEU A 34 -24.42 -15.61 -1.13
CA LEU A 34 -24.01 -16.82 -1.85
C LEU A 34 -24.53 -16.81 -3.30
N ARG A 35 -25.80 -16.49 -3.52
CA ARG A 35 -26.38 -16.37 -4.87
C ARG A 35 -25.68 -15.30 -5.72
N ARG A 36 -25.13 -14.25 -5.08
CA ARG A 36 -24.35 -13.22 -5.76
C ARG A 36 -22.97 -13.71 -6.24
N CYS A 37 -22.46 -14.84 -5.74
CA CYS A 37 -21.20 -15.42 -6.20
C CYS A 37 -21.22 -15.70 -7.71
N SER A 38 -22.36 -16.09 -8.29
CA SER A 38 -22.48 -16.29 -9.74
C SER A 38 -22.01 -15.08 -10.54
N LYS A 39 -22.44 -13.87 -10.18
CA LYS A 39 -22.02 -12.63 -10.86
C LYS A 39 -20.53 -12.33 -10.72
N LEU A 40 -19.89 -12.81 -9.65
CA LEU A 40 -18.49 -12.53 -9.32
C LEU A 40 -17.50 -13.57 -9.86
N TYR A 41 -18.02 -14.73 -10.24
CA TYR A 41 -17.27 -15.86 -10.80
C TYR A 41 -17.73 -16.09 -12.23
N ASP A 42 -17.67 -15.05 -13.06
CA ASP A 42 -17.89 -15.08 -14.51
C ASP A 42 -19.26 -15.65 -14.93
N ASN A 43 -20.31 -15.30 -14.18
CA ASN A 43 -21.69 -15.77 -14.39
C ASN A 43 -21.84 -17.31 -14.35
N ARG A 44 -20.94 -18.02 -13.66
CA ARG A 44 -21.04 -19.46 -13.46
C ARG A 44 -22.24 -19.84 -12.59
N HIS A 45 -22.80 -21.01 -12.86
CA HIS A 45 -23.84 -21.60 -12.02
C HIS A 45 -23.29 -21.91 -10.61
N PRO A 46 -24.05 -21.74 -9.51
CA PRO A 46 -23.56 -22.00 -8.15
C PRO A 46 -22.93 -23.39 -7.94
N ALA A 47 -23.48 -24.42 -8.61
CA ALA A 47 -22.94 -25.78 -8.56
C ALA A 47 -21.53 -25.93 -9.18
N GLN A 48 -21.11 -25.00 -10.04
CA GLN A 48 -19.79 -24.98 -10.69
C GLN A 48 -18.77 -24.12 -9.94
N ILE A 49 -19.18 -23.42 -8.88
CA ILE A 49 -18.31 -22.53 -8.11
C ILE A 49 -17.80 -23.31 -6.89
N ILE A 50 -16.62 -23.90 -7.04
CA ILE A 50 -15.93 -24.62 -5.97
C ILE A 50 -15.16 -23.62 -5.11
N LEU A 51 -15.46 -23.59 -3.81
CA LEU A 51 -14.84 -22.71 -2.84
C LEU A 51 -14.13 -23.51 -1.75
N CYS A 52 -13.01 -22.97 -1.28
CA CYS A 52 -12.46 -23.30 0.03
C CYS A 52 -12.02 -22.01 0.71
N ALA A 53 -11.81 -22.06 2.03
CA ALA A 53 -11.49 -20.87 2.81
C ALA A 53 -10.19 -20.17 2.35
N GLU A 54 -9.22 -20.94 1.83
CA GLU A 54 -7.96 -20.42 1.29
C GLU A 54 -8.16 -19.77 -0.08
N SER A 55 -8.76 -20.47 -1.06
CA SER A 55 -8.97 -19.91 -2.41
C SER A 55 -9.86 -18.67 -2.40
N PHE A 56 -10.86 -18.63 -1.53
CA PHE A 56 -11.70 -17.44 -1.33
C PHE A 56 -10.90 -16.28 -0.73
N ARG A 57 -10.00 -16.56 0.22
CA ARG A 57 -9.14 -15.56 0.84
C ARG A 57 -8.09 -15.01 -0.13
N ASP A 58 -7.51 -15.87 -0.95
CA ASP A 58 -6.51 -15.46 -1.93
C ASP A 58 -7.13 -14.53 -2.98
N ARG A 59 -8.36 -14.83 -3.42
CA ARG A 59 -9.09 -14.01 -4.40
C ARG A 59 -9.60 -12.69 -3.82
N TRP A 60 -10.17 -12.69 -2.60
CA TRP A 60 -10.92 -11.55 -2.06
C TRP A 60 -10.30 -10.88 -0.83
N GLY A 61 -9.17 -11.41 -0.35
CA GLY A 61 -8.39 -10.91 0.79
C GLY A 61 -9.01 -11.16 2.17
N LYS A 62 -8.20 -10.94 3.22
CA LYS A 62 -8.60 -10.92 4.64
C LYS A 62 -8.25 -9.55 5.24
N GLY A 63 -9.22 -8.84 5.80
CA GLY A 63 -8.98 -7.57 6.51
C GLY A 63 -9.60 -6.34 5.81
N PRO A 64 -9.04 -5.13 5.98
CA PRO A 64 -9.61 -3.92 5.38
C PRO A 64 -9.78 -4.05 3.86
N VAL A 65 -10.96 -3.70 3.35
CA VAL A 65 -11.22 -3.66 1.90
C VAL A 65 -10.49 -2.46 1.31
N LEU A 66 -9.49 -2.68 0.47
CA LEU A 66 -8.75 -1.61 -0.21
C LEU A 66 -9.34 -1.27 -1.59
N SER A 67 -9.99 -2.24 -2.21
CA SER A 67 -10.71 -2.17 -3.49
C SER A 67 -11.86 -3.18 -3.45
N PHE A 68 -12.92 -2.94 -4.24
CA PHE A 68 -14.05 -3.86 -4.36
C PHE A 68 -14.56 -3.91 -5.82
N PRO A 69 -15.14 -5.04 -6.26
CA PRO A 69 -15.66 -5.18 -7.62
C PRO A 69 -16.82 -4.24 -7.93
N GLY A 70 -16.93 -3.77 -9.17
CA GLY A 70 -17.97 -2.82 -9.63
C GLY A 70 -19.42 -3.30 -9.46
N VAL A 71 -19.66 -4.60 -9.24
CA VAL A 71 -21.00 -5.12 -8.90
C VAL A 71 -21.49 -4.67 -7.52
N PHE A 72 -20.61 -4.14 -6.67
CA PHE A 72 -20.96 -3.55 -5.38
C PHE A 72 -20.97 -2.03 -5.48
N LYS A 73 -21.99 -1.40 -4.89
CA LYS A 73 -22.10 0.06 -4.84
C LYS A 73 -21.25 0.70 -3.75
N THR A 74 -20.96 -0.04 -2.67
CA THR A 74 -20.22 0.49 -1.51
C THR A 74 -19.22 -0.53 -0.98
N ARG A 75 -18.15 -0.01 -0.36
CA ARG A 75 -17.15 -0.80 0.37
C ARG A 75 -17.78 -1.64 1.48
N ALA A 76 -18.75 -1.07 2.20
CA ALA A 76 -19.45 -1.75 3.29
C ALA A 76 -20.22 -2.97 2.74
N ALA A 77 -20.97 -2.80 1.65
CA ALA A 77 -21.70 -3.90 1.02
C ALA A 77 -20.78 -5.04 0.55
N PHE A 78 -19.59 -4.71 0.02
CA PHE A 78 -18.60 -5.73 -0.33
C PHE A 78 -17.97 -6.39 0.90
N ALA A 79 -17.64 -5.62 1.94
CA ALA A 79 -17.10 -6.14 3.19
C ALA A 79 -18.08 -7.12 3.85
N ASP A 80 -19.36 -6.77 3.88
CA ASP A 80 -20.46 -7.59 4.41
C ASP A 80 -20.64 -8.85 3.58
N TRP A 81 -20.72 -8.73 2.25
CA TRP A 81 -20.79 -9.87 1.35
C TRP A 81 -19.63 -10.85 1.58
N ARG A 82 -18.40 -10.34 1.61
CA ARG A 82 -17.21 -11.16 1.81
C ARG A 82 -17.20 -11.82 3.18
N SER A 83 -17.69 -11.12 4.21
CA SER A 83 -17.82 -11.67 5.56
C SER A 83 -18.85 -12.81 5.61
N ASN A 84 -20.01 -12.61 5.00
CA ASN A 84 -21.10 -13.59 4.95
C ASN A 84 -20.68 -14.85 4.20
N VAL A 85 -20.11 -14.71 3.00
CA VAL A 85 -19.67 -15.86 2.20
C VAL A 85 -18.55 -16.63 2.90
N ARG A 86 -17.56 -15.94 3.49
CA ARG A 86 -16.51 -16.60 4.27
C ARG A 86 -17.07 -17.34 5.48
N GLY A 87 -18.00 -16.73 6.21
CA GLY A 87 -18.67 -17.37 7.35
C GLY A 87 -19.42 -18.64 6.93
N ALA A 88 -20.08 -18.61 5.77
CA ALA A 88 -20.79 -19.75 5.21
C ALA A 88 -19.85 -20.87 4.76
N ILE A 89 -18.72 -20.54 4.11
CA ILE A 89 -17.68 -21.53 3.78
C ILE A 89 -17.14 -22.18 5.06
N ASP A 90 -16.78 -21.37 6.07
CA ASP A 90 -16.26 -21.88 7.34
C ASP A 90 -17.30 -22.78 8.06
N ALA A 91 -18.59 -22.47 7.95
CA ALA A 91 -19.65 -23.29 8.54
C ALA A 91 -19.84 -24.61 7.78
N ALA A 92 -19.97 -24.56 6.45
CA ALA A 92 -20.19 -25.73 5.60
C ALA A 92 -19.01 -26.71 5.61
N THR A 93 -17.78 -26.21 5.76
CA THR A 93 -16.58 -27.04 5.89
C THR A 93 -16.35 -27.57 7.31
N GLY A 94 -17.25 -27.27 8.25
CA GLY A 94 -17.12 -27.67 9.67
C GLY A 94 -16.07 -26.88 10.45
N ALA A 95 -15.37 -25.92 9.83
CA ALA A 95 -14.33 -25.14 10.49
C ALA A 95 -14.89 -24.28 11.65
N THR A 96 -16.12 -23.78 11.55
CA THR A 96 -16.79 -23.06 12.66
C THR A 96 -17.07 -23.99 13.84
N ALA A 97 -17.66 -25.17 13.59
CA ALA A 97 -17.94 -26.15 14.64
C ALA A 97 -16.64 -26.62 15.32
N ARG A 98 -15.60 -26.93 14.54
CA ARG A 98 -14.27 -27.28 15.07
C ARG A 98 -13.68 -26.17 15.93
N ARG A 99 -13.74 -24.90 15.50
CA ARG A 99 -13.25 -23.76 16.29
C ARG A 99 -14.02 -23.60 17.60
N ALA A 100 -15.33 -23.78 17.59
CA ALA A 100 -16.17 -23.69 18.78
C ALA A 100 -15.86 -24.83 19.76
N ALA A 101 -15.75 -26.06 19.27
CA ALA A 101 -15.37 -27.23 20.07
C ALA A 101 -14.01 -27.03 20.75
N LEU A 102 -13.00 -26.58 19.99
CA LEU A 102 -11.69 -26.26 20.54
C LEU A 102 -11.74 -25.11 21.55
N ALA A 103 -12.56 -24.09 21.33
CA ALA A 103 -12.69 -22.96 22.25
C ALA A 103 -13.34 -23.34 23.58
N ALA A 104 -14.27 -24.30 23.57
CA ALA A 104 -15.00 -24.81 24.73
C ALA A 104 -14.22 -25.83 25.57
N GLN A 105 -13.03 -26.25 25.13
CA GLN A 105 -12.18 -27.15 25.92
C GLN A 105 -11.74 -26.47 27.22
N HIS A 106 -11.95 -27.16 28.34
CA HIS A 106 -11.45 -26.79 29.67
C HIS A 106 -10.09 -27.46 29.91
N ASP A 107 -9.05 -26.90 29.30
CA ASP A 107 -7.67 -27.39 29.31
C ASP A 107 -6.69 -26.35 29.91
N GLY A 108 -5.38 -26.59 29.85
CA GLY A 108 -4.38 -25.66 30.35
C GLY A 108 -4.44 -24.30 29.65
N TRP A 109 -4.84 -24.23 28.38
CA TRP A 109 -5.06 -22.97 27.67
C TRP A 109 -6.24 -22.17 28.21
N ALA A 110 -7.32 -22.82 28.64
CA ALA A 110 -8.46 -22.16 29.27
C ALA A 110 -8.08 -21.59 30.65
N VAL A 111 -7.31 -22.36 31.44
CA VAL A 111 -6.77 -21.91 32.74
C VAL A 111 -5.84 -20.71 32.56
N LEU A 112 -4.90 -20.79 31.62
CA LEU A 112 -4.00 -19.69 31.30
C LEU A 112 -4.76 -18.44 30.83
N ARG A 113 -5.78 -18.59 29.98
CA ARG A 113 -6.61 -17.46 29.55
C ARG A 113 -7.29 -16.77 30.73
N ALA A 114 -7.86 -17.54 31.65
CA ALA A 114 -8.52 -17.01 32.84
C ALA A 114 -7.52 -16.26 33.74
N ALA A 115 -6.31 -16.81 33.92
CA ALA A 115 -5.24 -16.16 34.68
C ALA A 115 -4.75 -14.85 34.05
N LEU A 116 -4.86 -14.68 32.72
CA LEU A 116 -4.51 -13.43 32.03
C LEU A 116 -5.60 -12.35 32.15
N GLN A 117 -6.85 -12.71 32.44
CA GLN A 117 -7.97 -11.77 32.42
C GLN A 117 -7.83 -10.57 33.39
N PRO A 118 -7.34 -10.73 34.63
CA PRO A 118 -7.12 -9.61 35.55
C PRO A 118 -6.08 -8.59 35.05
N HIS A 119 -5.22 -9.01 34.14
CA HIS A 119 -4.11 -8.22 33.61
C HIS A 119 -4.47 -7.44 32.33
N VAL A 120 -5.76 -7.43 31.95
CA VAL A 120 -6.25 -6.90 30.68
C VAL A 120 -7.14 -5.68 30.86
N GLY A 121 -6.89 -4.60 30.12
CA GLY A 121 -7.89 -3.55 29.87
C GLY A 121 -7.97 -2.37 30.86
N GLY A 122 -6.83 -1.75 31.21
CA GLY A 122 -6.76 -0.50 31.97
C GLY A 122 -5.60 0.41 31.50
N PRO A 123 -5.49 1.67 31.99
CA PRO A 123 -4.48 2.64 31.53
C PRO A 123 -3.03 2.15 31.68
N ASN A 124 -2.78 1.29 32.68
CA ASN A 124 -1.49 0.71 33.00
C ASN A 124 -1.48 -0.83 32.91
N ALA A 125 -2.50 -1.44 32.29
CA ALA A 125 -2.58 -2.88 32.20
C ALA A 125 -1.44 -3.43 31.33
N PRO A 126 -0.72 -4.49 31.78
CA PRO A 126 0.40 -5.04 31.03
C PRO A 126 -0.04 -5.71 29.72
N ILE A 127 -1.33 -6.06 29.60
CA ILE A 127 -1.91 -6.68 28.41
C ILE A 127 -3.03 -5.81 27.85
N HIS A 128 -2.87 -5.39 26.60
CA HIS A 128 -3.96 -4.76 25.85
C HIS A 128 -4.98 -5.83 25.41
N GLU A 129 -6.28 -5.55 25.51
CA GLU A 129 -7.39 -6.45 25.11
C GLU A 129 -7.19 -7.14 23.75
N LYS A 130 -6.83 -6.39 22.70
CA LYS A 130 -6.53 -6.91 21.35
C LYS A 130 -5.37 -7.91 21.30
N ALA A 131 -4.55 -8.03 22.33
CA ALA A 131 -3.52 -9.05 22.43
C ALA A 131 -4.11 -10.45 22.67
N LEU A 132 -5.24 -10.54 23.39
CA LEU A 132 -5.94 -11.80 23.63
C LEU A 132 -6.42 -12.46 22.34
N ILE A 133 -6.83 -11.69 21.34
CA ILE A 133 -7.21 -12.21 20.02
C ILE A 133 -6.08 -13.05 19.39
N ARG A 134 -4.83 -12.65 19.62
CA ARG A 134 -3.65 -13.38 19.10
C ARG A 134 -3.29 -14.57 19.98
N PHE A 135 -3.45 -14.42 21.29
CA PHE A 135 -3.34 -15.53 22.23
C PHE A 135 -4.30 -16.67 21.86
N ASP A 136 -5.56 -16.36 21.61
CA ASP A 136 -6.60 -17.33 21.24
C ASP A 136 -6.26 -18.07 19.93
N MET A 137 -5.63 -17.35 19.01
CA MET A 137 -5.14 -17.95 17.78
C MET A 137 -4.02 -18.96 18.06
N LEU A 138 -3.07 -18.64 18.93
CA LEU A 138 -2.01 -19.56 19.34
C LEU A 138 -2.58 -20.78 20.07
N ALA A 139 -3.43 -20.56 21.08
CA ALA A 139 -4.08 -21.63 21.83
C ALA A 139 -4.81 -22.60 20.90
N ARG A 140 -5.59 -22.08 19.94
CA ARG A 140 -6.26 -22.92 18.94
C ARG A 140 -5.27 -23.74 18.10
N MET A 141 -4.19 -23.13 17.63
CA MET A 141 -3.20 -23.82 16.81
C MET A 141 -2.45 -24.91 17.58
N ALA A 142 -2.21 -24.70 18.88
CA ALA A 142 -1.64 -25.71 19.76
C ALA A 142 -2.63 -26.85 20.04
N ARG A 143 -3.90 -26.52 20.36
CA ARG A 143 -4.97 -27.51 20.54
C ARG A 143 -5.20 -28.37 19.30
N ASP A 144 -5.08 -27.79 18.10
CA ASP A 144 -5.22 -28.53 16.84
C ASP A 144 -4.19 -29.68 16.67
N VAL A 145 -3.08 -29.63 17.41
CA VAL A 145 -2.06 -30.68 17.45
C VAL A 145 -1.94 -31.33 18.84
N GLY A 146 -2.90 -31.08 19.73
CA GLY A 146 -2.96 -31.67 21.07
C GLY A 146 -1.87 -31.19 22.03
N ARG A 147 -1.36 -29.96 21.89
CA ARG A 147 -0.33 -29.40 22.78
C ARG A 147 -0.91 -28.48 23.85
N GLU A 148 -0.49 -28.69 25.09
CA GLU A 148 -0.75 -27.83 26.25
C GLU A 148 0.17 -26.59 26.25
N PRO A 149 -0.17 -25.51 27.00
CA PRO A 149 0.66 -24.30 27.06
C PRO A 149 2.12 -24.57 27.46
N LEU A 150 2.33 -25.48 28.41
CA LEU A 150 3.66 -25.84 28.92
C LEU A 150 4.50 -26.62 27.91
N GLU A 151 3.86 -27.26 26.94
CA GLU A 151 4.51 -28.06 25.90
C GLU A 151 4.85 -27.24 24.65
N VAL A 152 4.61 -25.94 24.67
CA VAL A 152 5.00 -25.05 23.58
C VAL A 152 6.50 -24.82 23.63
N ASP A 153 7.22 -25.38 22.66
CA ASP A 153 8.66 -25.27 22.52
C ASP A 153 9.09 -24.49 21.26
N ALA A 154 10.37 -24.13 21.18
CA ALA A 154 10.93 -23.39 20.04
C ALA A 154 10.87 -24.16 18.71
N PRO A 155 11.17 -25.47 18.65
CA PRO A 155 11.03 -26.26 17.42
C PRO A 155 9.61 -26.23 16.85
N TRP A 156 8.59 -26.47 17.68
CA TRP A 156 7.20 -26.45 17.26
C TRP A 156 6.76 -25.05 16.84
N ALA A 157 7.12 -24.03 17.61
CA ALA A 157 6.77 -22.66 17.29
C ALA A 157 7.38 -22.23 15.93
N LYS A 158 8.61 -22.67 15.63
CA LYS A 158 9.27 -22.42 14.34
C LYS A 158 8.58 -23.15 13.20
N ALA A 159 8.40 -24.46 13.31
CA ALA A 159 7.74 -25.26 12.26
C ALA A 159 6.32 -24.74 11.96
N THR A 160 5.57 -24.38 13.01
CA THR A 160 4.23 -23.83 12.89
C THR A 160 4.21 -22.45 12.25
N HIS A 161 5.15 -21.57 12.61
CA HIS A 161 5.32 -20.27 11.99
C HIS A 161 5.61 -20.39 10.49
N ASP A 162 6.50 -21.31 10.11
CA ASP A 162 6.97 -21.47 8.73
C ASP A 162 5.85 -22.07 7.84
N ALA A 163 5.02 -22.94 8.40
CA ALA A 163 3.85 -23.51 7.73
C ALA A 163 2.73 -22.49 7.43
N LEU A 164 2.69 -21.35 8.14
CA LEU A 164 1.70 -20.29 7.85
C LEU A 164 2.05 -19.59 6.55
N LYS A 165 1.11 -19.49 5.61
CA LYS A 165 1.34 -18.81 4.31
C LYS A 165 1.13 -17.30 4.36
N ALA A 166 0.12 -16.85 5.12
CA ALA A 166 -0.25 -15.44 5.14
C ALA A 166 0.64 -14.64 6.10
N TRP A 167 1.27 -13.57 5.60
CA TRP A 167 2.11 -12.68 6.41
C TRP A 167 1.43 -12.14 7.67
N THR A 168 0.14 -11.80 7.58
CA THR A 168 -0.65 -11.30 8.72
C THR A 168 -0.82 -12.36 9.80
N ASP A 169 -0.99 -13.62 9.41
CA ASP A 169 -1.11 -14.75 10.33
C ASP A 169 0.26 -15.07 10.96
N ARG A 170 1.36 -15.10 10.16
CA ARG A 170 2.76 -15.20 10.66
C ARG A 170 3.07 -14.12 11.69
N ARG A 171 2.75 -12.86 11.38
CA ARG A 171 2.95 -11.72 12.29
C ARG A 171 2.09 -11.81 13.54
N GLY A 172 0.85 -12.28 13.40
CA GLY A 172 -0.05 -12.53 14.53
C GLY A 172 0.52 -13.59 15.47
N PHE A 173 1.04 -14.68 14.91
CA PHE A 173 1.57 -15.83 15.63
C PHE A 173 2.83 -15.46 16.41
N ARG A 174 3.77 -14.76 15.78
CA ARG A 174 4.96 -14.22 16.47
C ARG A 174 4.61 -13.33 17.65
N LYS A 175 3.60 -12.46 17.48
CA LYS A 175 3.13 -11.61 18.58
C LYS A 175 2.45 -12.38 19.71
N ALA A 176 1.86 -13.54 19.42
CA ALA A 176 1.27 -14.42 20.42
C ALA A 176 2.36 -15.14 21.21
N ILE A 177 3.40 -15.69 20.54
CA ILE A 177 4.55 -16.29 21.23
C ILE A 177 5.28 -15.25 22.09
N ALA A 178 5.53 -14.05 21.56
CA ALA A 178 6.14 -12.97 22.33
C ALA A 178 5.27 -12.43 23.48
N LEU A 179 3.96 -12.70 23.45
CA LEU A 179 3.09 -12.46 24.59
C LEU A 179 3.29 -13.58 25.61
N LEU A 180 3.28 -14.86 25.19
CA LEU A 180 3.51 -16.02 26.05
C LEU A 180 4.84 -15.90 26.82
N ASP A 181 5.92 -15.53 26.13
CA ASP A 181 7.25 -15.29 26.75
C ASP A 181 7.23 -14.17 27.80
N ARG A 182 6.32 -13.20 27.68
CA ARG A 182 6.27 -12.02 28.56
C ARG A 182 5.38 -12.25 29.77
N VAL A 183 4.27 -12.96 29.57
CA VAL A 183 3.26 -13.15 30.62
C VAL A 183 3.71 -14.13 31.70
N GLY A 184 4.77 -14.92 31.45
CA GLY A 184 5.35 -15.81 32.47
C GLY A 184 5.89 -15.10 33.71
N ALA A 185 6.14 -13.79 33.62
CA ALA A 185 6.55 -12.95 34.76
C ALA A 185 5.37 -12.31 35.51
N LEU A 186 4.11 -12.56 35.11
CA LEU A 186 2.94 -12.01 35.77
C LEU A 186 2.48 -12.89 36.93
N ASP A 187 1.99 -12.24 37.98
CA ASP A 187 1.43 -12.92 39.15
C ASP A 187 0.25 -13.81 38.76
N GLY A 188 0.24 -15.04 39.27
CA GLY A 188 -0.78 -16.06 38.98
C GLY A 188 -0.65 -16.74 37.61
N VAL A 189 0.35 -16.36 36.81
CA VAL A 189 0.63 -16.95 35.48
C VAL A 189 1.90 -17.80 35.50
N ALA A 190 2.82 -17.52 36.42
CA ALA A 190 4.02 -18.33 36.64
C ALA A 190 3.65 -19.81 36.91
N GLY A 191 4.14 -20.71 36.06
CA GLY A 191 3.81 -22.14 36.11
C GLY A 191 2.70 -22.60 35.14
N LEU A 192 2.02 -21.67 34.45
CA LEU A 192 1.05 -21.97 33.38
C LEU A 192 1.63 -21.79 31.97
N VAL A 193 2.89 -21.35 31.86
CA VAL A 193 3.61 -21.14 30.61
C VAL A 193 4.99 -21.79 30.67
N PRO A 194 5.63 -22.08 29.53
CA PRO A 194 6.95 -22.72 29.51
C PRO A 194 7.96 -21.94 30.37
N ALA A 195 8.73 -22.67 31.17
CA ALA A 195 9.68 -22.07 32.12
C ALA A 195 10.80 -21.28 31.41
N ALA A 196 11.24 -21.77 30.24
CA ALA A 196 12.17 -21.06 29.38
C ALA A 196 11.40 -20.28 28.29
N PRO A 197 11.75 -19.01 28.02
CA PRO A 197 11.13 -18.28 26.93
C PRO A 197 11.44 -18.96 25.60
N ILE A 198 10.41 -19.14 24.78
CA ILE A 198 10.47 -19.84 23.49
C ILE A 198 11.35 -19.06 22.52
N ARG A 199 11.33 -17.72 22.62
CA ARG A 199 12.13 -16.81 21.79
C ARG A 199 12.03 -17.19 20.31
N LEU A 200 10.79 -17.24 19.79
CA LEU A 200 10.54 -17.30 18.35
C LEU A 200 11.02 -15.97 17.75
N THR A 201 12.33 -15.91 17.54
CA THR A 201 13.08 -14.69 17.28
C THR A 201 12.59 -14.08 15.98
N GLN A 202 12.16 -12.81 16.04
CA GLN A 202 13.03 -11.86 15.37
C GLN A 202 14.30 -11.81 16.21
N PRO A 203 15.51 -11.90 15.63
CA PRO A 203 16.65 -11.37 16.33
C PRO A 203 16.28 -9.94 16.71
N ARG A 204 16.09 -9.72 18.01
CA ARG A 204 15.91 -8.39 18.59
C ARG A 204 17.10 -7.61 18.03
N ARG A 205 16.86 -6.55 17.26
CA ARG A 205 17.92 -5.62 16.85
C ARG A 205 18.37 -4.88 18.12
N CYS A 206 19.18 -5.56 18.92
CA CYS A 206 19.82 -4.98 20.10
C CYS A 206 21.27 -4.59 19.81
N GLU A 207 21.81 -4.96 18.65
CA GLU A 207 23.06 -4.38 18.17
C GLU A 207 22.77 -3.18 17.26
N PRO A 208 23.46 -2.04 17.48
CA PRO A 208 23.51 -0.96 16.51
C PRO A 208 23.90 -1.51 15.13
N ARG A 209 23.22 -1.08 14.06
CA ARG A 209 23.52 -1.56 12.69
C ARG A 209 24.97 -1.31 12.27
N ALA A 210 25.63 -0.32 12.86
CA ALA A 210 27.02 0.00 12.59
C ALA A 210 28.00 -1.08 13.09
N THR A 211 27.63 -1.91 14.07
CA THR A 211 28.49 -2.97 14.63
C THR A 211 28.44 -4.28 13.85
N ARG A 212 27.61 -4.38 12.78
CA ARG A 212 27.36 -5.64 12.05
C ARG A 212 28.18 -5.84 10.79
N ILE A 213 28.70 -4.75 10.21
CA ILE A 213 29.51 -4.81 9.01
C ILE A 213 30.97 -4.89 9.47
N PRO A 214 31.74 -5.92 9.04
CA PRO A 214 33.16 -6.01 9.34
C PRO A 214 33.88 -4.70 9.01
N PRO A 215 34.84 -4.22 9.84
CA PRO A 215 35.57 -2.99 9.59
C PRO A 215 36.19 -2.91 8.17
N ALA A 216 36.65 -4.06 7.66
CA ALA A 216 37.18 -4.24 6.31
C ALA A 216 36.19 -3.86 5.19
N ILE A 217 34.87 -3.95 5.44
CA ILE A 217 33.81 -3.54 4.51
C ILE A 217 33.25 -2.15 4.88
N ALA A 218 33.17 -1.84 6.17
CA ALA A 218 32.56 -0.60 6.67
C ALA A 218 33.30 0.65 6.15
N GLY A 219 34.64 0.66 6.20
CA GLY A 219 35.45 1.78 5.69
C GLY A 219 35.21 2.05 4.18
N PRO A 220 35.39 1.05 3.30
CA PRO A 220 35.07 1.17 1.88
C PRO A 220 33.61 1.58 1.61
N LEU A 221 32.65 1.08 2.39
CA LEU A 221 31.25 1.47 2.27
C LEU A 221 31.04 2.95 2.57
N GLU A 222 31.60 3.48 3.67
CA GLU A 222 31.50 4.91 3.99
C GLU A 222 32.13 5.79 2.90
N ALA A 223 33.31 5.40 2.41
CA ALA A 223 33.99 6.11 1.33
C ALA A 223 33.13 6.14 0.06
N TRP A 224 32.57 5.00 -0.33
CA TRP A 224 31.69 4.88 -1.49
C TRP A 224 30.39 5.67 -1.32
N LEU A 225 29.75 5.62 -0.15
CA LEU A 225 28.54 6.39 0.14
C LEU A 225 28.81 7.90 0.12
N ALA A 226 29.95 8.34 0.66
CA ALA A 226 30.36 9.73 0.63
C ALA A 226 30.66 10.21 -0.80
N LEU A 227 31.30 9.38 -1.64
CA LEU A 227 31.49 9.66 -3.06
C LEU A 227 30.14 9.80 -3.78
N ARG A 228 29.21 8.87 -3.54
CA ARG A 228 27.87 8.91 -4.14
C ARG A 228 27.06 10.13 -3.69
N ALA A 229 27.19 10.55 -2.43
CA ALA A 229 26.51 11.73 -1.91
C ALA A 229 27.04 13.02 -2.55
N ARG A 230 28.35 13.10 -2.79
CA ARG A 230 29.03 14.26 -3.39
C ARG A 230 28.86 14.35 -4.91
N GLY A 231 28.74 13.21 -5.59
CA GLY A 231 28.86 13.15 -7.04
C GLY A 231 30.33 13.06 -7.46
N THR A 232 30.58 13.00 -8.77
CA THR A 232 31.93 12.88 -9.33
C THR A 232 32.05 13.75 -10.56
N ARG A 233 33.07 14.61 -10.62
CA ARG A 233 33.46 15.29 -11.85
C ARG A 233 34.56 14.48 -12.52
N LEU A 234 34.31 14.03 -13.74
CA LEU A 234 35.34 13.45 -14.60
C LEU A 234 35.95 14.60 -15.40
N SER A 235 37.24 14.90 -15.17
CA SER A 235 37.94 15.89 -15.99
C SER A 235 38.49 15.24 -17.26
N GLY A 236 38.27 15.90 -18.40
CA GLY A 236 38.64 15.49 -19.75
C GLY A 236 38.29 16.60 -20.75
N TYR A 237 38.30 16.30 -22.06
CA TYR A 237 37.99 17.29 -23.12
C TYR A 237 36.55 17.83 -23.07
N THR A 238 35.66 17.15 -22.34
CA THR A 238 34.33 17.61 -21.92
C THR A 238 34.20 17.37 -20.43
N GLU A 239 33.86 18.39 -19.65
CA GLU A 239 33.54 18.22 -18.24
C GLU A 239 32.25 17.40 -18.11
N LEU A 240 32.36 16.14 -17.73
CA LEU A 240 31.21 15.30 -17.41
C LEU A 240 31.07 15.22 -15.89
N SER A 241 30.03 15.86 -15.37
CA SER A 241 29.67 15.75 -13.96
C SER A 241 28.57 14.70 -13.75
N ILE A 242 28.83 13.74 -12.88
CA ILE A 242 27.82 12.86 -12.30
C ILE A 242 27.35 13.52 -11.01
N ASP A 243 26.09 13.93 -10.96
CA ASP A 243 25.50 14.56 -9.78
C ASP A 243 25.47 13.61 -8.58
N GLY A 244 25.58 14.19 -7.39
CA GLY A 244 25.40 13.47 -6.13
C GLY A 244 23.97 12.93 -5.97
N VAL A 245 23.83 11.81 -5.28
CA VAL A 245 22.52 11.20 -5.03
C VAL A 245 21.89 11.75 -3.73
N LYS A 246 20.57 11.90 -3.73
CA LYS A 246 19.81 12.42 -2.57
C LYS A 246 20.06 11.59 -1.29
N PRO A 247 20.01 12.18 -0.07
CA PRO A 247 20.30 11.48 1.19
C PRO A 247 19.46 10.21 1.41
N LYS A 248 18.22 10.21 0.94
CA LYS A 248 17.34 9.03 0.96
C LYS A 248 17.92 7.87 0.16
N THR A 249 18.50 8.14 -1.01
CA THR A 249 19.14 7.15 -1.87
C THR A 249 20.41 6.61 -1.22
N VAL A 250 21.23 7.47 -0.60
CA VAL A 250 22.40 7.05 0.20
C VAL A 250 21.99 6.09 1.31
N LYS A 251 20.94 6.42 2.07
CA LYS A 251 20.38 5.54 3.12
C LYS A 251 19.87 4.22 2.55
N GLN A 252 19.25 4.23 1.37
CA GLN A 252 18.78 3.03 0.70
C GLN A 252 19.95 2.13 0.28
N TYR A 253 21.02 2.70 -0.28
CA TYR A 253 22.22 1.95 -0.64
C TYR A 253 22.89 1.32 0.57
N ARG A 254 23.09 2.09 1.65
CA ARG A 254 23.56 1.55 2.93
C ARG A 254 22.73 0.37 3.39
N THR A 255 21.40 0.53 3.39
CA THR A 255 20.49 -0.53 3.84
C THR A 255 20.59 -1.77 2.94
N GLY A 256 20.86 -1.60 1.64
CA GLY A 256 21.10 -2.71 0.72
C GLY A 256 22.39 -3.47 1.03
N VAL A 257 23.49 -2.76 1.33
CA VAL A 257 24.75 -3.41 1.73
C VAL A 257 24.63 -4.08 3.09
N GLU A 258 23.99 -3.43 4.07
CA GLU A 258 23.64 -4.04 5.37
C GLU A 258 22.84 -5.34 5.18
N TRP A 259 21.83 -5.33 4.30
CA TRP A 259 21.04 -6.52 3.98
C TRP A 259 21.90 -7.64 3.39
N TYR A 260 22.81 -7.32 2.47
CA TYR A 260 23.70 -8.30 1.87
C TYR A 260 24.60 -8.95 2.93
N VAL A 261 25.29 -8.15 3.74
CA VAL A 261 26.21 -8.66 4.79
C VAL A 261 25.45 -9.44 5.87
N ASP A 262 24.29 -8.94 6.33
CA ASP A 262 23.43 -9.66 7.27
C ASP A 262 22.97 -11.01 6.68
N GLY A 263 22.68 -11.04 5.38
CA GLY A 263 22.28 -12.22 4.63
C GLY A 263 23.38 -13.27 4.52
N LEU A 264 24.60 -12.86 4.15
CA LEU A 264 25.77 -13.74 4.09
C LEU A 264 26.02 -14.42 5.44
N ARG A 265 25.96 -13.64 6.54
CA ARG A 265 26.12 -14.16 7.91
C ARG A 265 25.01 -15.14 8.28
N ALA A 266 23.76 -14.78 8.00
CA ALA A 266 22.61 -15.57 8.43
C ALA A 266 22.51 -16.91 7.69
N LEU A 267 23.05 -16.99 6.48
CA LEU A 267 23.04 -18.18 5.63
C LEU A 267 24.38 -18.94 5.66
N ASP A 268 25.33 -18.49 6.50
CA ASP A 268 26.67 -19.07 6.63
C ASP A 268 27.37 -19.23 5.27
N LEU A 269 27.27 -18.20 4.43
CA LEU A 269 27.81 -18.23 3.06
C LEU A 269 29.27 -17.82 3.01
N VAL A 270 29.70 -16.99 3.96
CA VAL A 270 31.05 -16.46 4.09
C VAL A 270 31.37 -16.29 5.56
N ASP A 271 32.57 -16.69 5.96
CA ASP A 271 33.12 -16.34 7.27
C ASP A 271 33.53 -14.86 7.27
N LEU A 272 32.66 -14.00 7.79
CA LEU A 272 32.86 -12.56 7.79
C LEU A 272 34.03 -12.09 8.68
N ASP A 273 34.55 -12.93 9.58
CA ASP A 273 35.69 -12.59 10.43
C ASP A 273 37.02 -12.72 9.67
N THR A 274 37.02 -13.44 8.54
CA THR A 274 38.18 -13.65 7.65
C THR A 274 38.24 -12.66 6.48
N VAL A 275 37.19 -11.85 6.29
CA VAL A 275 37.10 -10.92 5.16
C VAL A 275 38.10 -9.78 5.31
N ALA A 276 39.01 -9.64 4.33
CA ALA A 276 40.01 -8.59 4.25
C ALA A 276 39.50 -7.34 3.49
N GLY A 277 38.46 -7.49 2.66
CA GLY A 277 37.79 -6.36 2.02
C GLY A 277 36.57 -6.73 1.17
N PRO A 278 35.93 -5.75 0.50
CA PRO A 278 34.73 -5.98 -0.29
C PRO A 278 34.93 -6.98 -1.44
N GLN A 279 36.16 -7.13 -1.95
CA GLN A 279 36.49 -8.09 -3.00
C GLN A 279 36.21 -9.54 -2.60
N ASP A 280 36.31 -9.87 -1.30
CA ASP A 280 36.11 -11.25 -0.81
C ASP A 280 34.62 -11.64 -0.75
N ILE A 281 33.73 -10.65 -0.83
CA ILE A 281 32.27 -10.83 -0.85
C ILE A 281 31.63 -10.36 -2.15
N ALA A 282 32.44 -9.90 -3.12
CA ALA A 282 32.00 -9.46 -4.43
C ALA A 282 31.91 -10.66 -5.38
N ASP A 283 30.95 -11.55 -5.12
CA ASP A 283 30.70 -12.73 -5.96
C ASP A 283 29.22 -12.75 -6.37
N PRO A 284 28.90 -12.74 -7.67
CA PRO A 284 27.53 -12.87 -8.13
C PRO A 284 26.82 -14.14 -7.63
N ALA A 285 27.53 -15.25 -7.41
CA ALA A 285 26.95 -16.49 -6.90
C ALA A 285 26.43 -16.33 -5.47
N LEU A 286 27.17 -15.62 -4.61
CA LEU A 286 26.71 -15.26 -3.26
C LEU A 286 25.43 -14.42 -3.30
N LEU A 287 25.37 -13.47 -4.23
CA LEU A 287 24.20 -12.62 -4.42
C LEU A 287 22.98 -13.40 -4.93
N TRP A 288 23.17 -14.35 -5.84
CA TRP A 288 22.12 -15.29 -6.29
C TRP A 288 21.58 -16.12 -5.12
N ARG A 289 22.46 -16.77 -4.35
CA ARG A 289 22.07 -17.60 -3.20
C ARG A 289 21.26 -16.80 -2.18
N LEU A 290 21.63 -15.55 -1.94
CA LEU A 290 20.88 -14.67 -1.03
C LEU A 290 19.52 -14.27 -1.60
N VAL A 291 19.43 -13.93 -2.89
CA VAL A 291 18.15 -13.58 -3.54
C VAL A 291 17.19 -14.78 -3.53
N GLU A 292 17.68 -15.98 -3.84
CA GLU A 292 16.90 -17.22 -3.76
C GLU A 292 16.42 -17.47 -2.33
N ALA A 293 17.30 -17.34 -1.33
CA ALA A 293 16.92 -17.49 0.06
C ALA A 293 15.87 -16.47 0.51
N GLU A 294 15.92 -15.21 0.05
CA GLU A 294 14.90 -14.21 0.31
C GLU A 294 13.55 -14.56 -0.34
N ILE A 295 13.56 -15.01 -1.61
CA ILE A 295 12.37 -15.42 -2.34
C ILE A 295 11.71 -16.63 -1.67
N ASP A 296 12.51 -17.57 -1.19
CA ASP A 296 12.06 -18.77 -0.48
C ASP A 296 11.66 -18.49 0.98
N GLY A 297 11.83 -17.25 1.46
CA GLY A 297 11.53 -16.86 2.83
C GLY A 297 12.47 -17.46 3.88
N ARG A 298 13.68 -17.88 3.47
CA ARG A 298 14.73 -18.46 4.32
C ARG A 298 15.56 -17.42 5.07
N THR A 299 15.28 -16.13 4.89
CA THR A 299 15.93 -15.04 5.64
C THR A 299 15.04 -14.54 6.79
N ALA A 300 15.65 -13.86 7.78
CA ALA A 300 14.96 -13.39 8.99
C ALA A 300 13.81 -12.39 8.75
N LYS A 301 13.68 -11.85 7.53
CA LYS A 301 12.64 -10.89 7.18
C LYS A 301 12.25 -10.99 5.71
N GLU A 302 11.09 -11.58 5.45
CA GLU A 302 10.43 -11.57 4.14
C GLU A 302 10.26 -10.12 3.61
N LEU A 303 11.03 -9.79 2.56
CA LEU A 303 11.04 -8.47 1.92
C LEU A 303 10.02 -8.41 0.78
N THR A 304 9.31 -7.28 0.62
CA THR A 304 8.48 -7.09 -0.57
C THR A 304 9.36 -7.01 -1.82
N PRO A 305 8.88 -7.41 -3.01
CA PRO A 305 9.70 -7.42 -4.23
C PRO A 305 10.38 -6.08 -4.53
N ASN A 306 9.67 -4.96 -4.36
CA ASN A 306 10.22 -3.61 -4.54
C ASN A 306 11.31 -3.26 -3.50
N THR A 307 11.17 -3.75 -2.26
CA THR A 307 12.19 -3.55 -1.22
C THR A 307 13.44 -4.37 -1.55
N LEU A 308 13.26 -5.64 -1.92
CA LEU A 308 14.35 -6.53 -2.30
C LEU A 308 15.12 -5.98 -3.51
N GLN A 309 14.41 -5.51 -4.54
CA GLN A 309 15.05 -4.83 -5.68
C GLN A 309 15.91 -3.65 -5.22
N GLY A 310 15.39 -2.83 -4.31
CA GLY A 310 16.10 -1.68 -3.77
C GLY A 310 17.38 -2.08 -3.04
N TYR A 311 17.33 -3.15 -2.25
CA TYR A 311 18.46 -3.66 -1.49
C TYR A 311 19.49 -4.34 -2.39
N LEU A 312 19.04 -5.21 -3.30
CA LEU A 312 19.84 -5.84 -4.35
C LEU A 312 20.60 -4.79 -5.18
N SER A 313 19.93 -3.70 -5.53
CA SER A 313 20.57 -2.60 -6.27
C SER A 313 21.64 -1.90 -5.44
N GLY A 314 21.37 -1.63 -4.15
CA GLY A 314 22.35 -1.04 -3.25
C GLY A 314 23.60 -1.89 -3.10
N ALA A 315 23.43 -3.20 -2.86
CA ALA A 315 24.52 -4.16 -2.74
C ALA A 315 25.33 -4.27 -4.05
N ALA A 316 24.66 -4.52 -5.19
CA ALA A 316 25.34 -4.68 -6.47
C ALA A 316 26.12 -3.42 -6.89
N TYR A 317 25.59 -2.21 -6.67
CA TYR A 317 26.32 -0.98 -7.01
C TYR A 317 27.54 -0.72 -6.13
N PHE A 318 27.52 -1.19 -4.90
CA PHE A 318 28.67 -1.13 -4.00
C PHE A 318 29.75 -2.15 -4.40
N LEU A 319 29.34 -3.37 -4.78
CA LEU A 319 30.25 -4.46 -5.13
C LEU A 319 30.81 -4.37 -6.56
N ALA A 320 30.13 -3.65 -7.47
CA ALA A 320 30.51 -3.53 -8.87
C ALA A 320 31.97 -3.12 -9.16
N PRO A 321 32.64 -2.25 -8.38
CA PRO A 321 34.05 -1.95 -8.58
C PRO A 321 34.98 -3.15 -8.37
N TYR A 322 34.53 -4.16 -7.61
CA TYR A 322 35.29 -5.35 -7.25
C TYR A 322 34.90 -6.57 -8.10
N ALA A 323 33.64 -6.62 -8.56
CA ALA A 323 33.11 -7.62 -9.48
C ALA A 323 32.20 -6.96 -10.54
N PRO A 324 32.75 -6.53 -11.69
CA PRO A 324 32.01 -5.76 -12.68
C PRO A 324 30.81 -6.48 -13.31
N ASP A 325 30.88 -7.80 -13.42
CA ASP A 325 29.85 -8.71 -13.92
C ASP A 325 28.60 -8.75 -13.02
N ILE A 326 28.73 -8.41 -11.73
CA ILE A 326 27.61 -8.39 -10.77
C ILE A 326 26.44 -7.49 -11.22
N LEU A 327 26.71 -6.45 -12.02
CA LEU A 327 25.66 -5.58 -12.58
C LEU A 327 24.89 -6.25 -13.72
N ALA A 328 25.54 -7.11 -14.50
CA ALA A 328 24.88 -7.92 -15.52
C ALA A 328 24.03 -9.01 -14.84
N GLU A 329 24.57 -9.69 -13.85
CA GLU A 329 23.87 -10.71 -13.05
C GLU A 329 22.66 -10.12 -12.32
N ARG A 330 22.81 -8.94 -11.71
CA ARG A 330 21.67 -8.20 -11.14
C ARG A 330 20.56 -7.99 -12.17
N LYS A 331 20.88 -7.64 -13.42
CA LYS A 331 19.84 -7.43 -14.46
C LYS A 331 19.11 -8.74 -14.77
N LEU A 332 19.79 -9.89 -14.69
CA LEU A 332 19.16 -11.21 -14.85
C LEU A 332 18.27 -11.55 -13.65
N MET A 333 18.74 -11.34 -12.41
CA MET A 333 17.94 -11.53 -11.20
C MET A 333 16.64 -10.72 -11.23
N LEU A 334 16.67 -9.47 -11.70
CA LEU A 334 15.48 -8.62 -11.82
C LEU A 334 14.49 -9.06 -12.91
N LYS A 335 14.82 -10.06 -13.72
CA LYS A 335 13.90 -10.70 -14.68
C LYS A 335 13.19 -11.92 -14.08
N LEU A 336 13.51 -12.35 -12.87
CA LEU A 336 12.81 -13.46 -12.23
C LEU A 336 11.31 -13.11 -12.08
N PRO A 337 10.40 -14.11 -12.17
CA PRO A 337 8.97 -13.90 -12.00
C PRO A 337 8.60 -13.16 -10.70
N TYR A 338 9.41 -13.33 -9.65
CA TYR A 338 9.25 -12.62 -8.38
C TYR A 338 9.27 -11.08 -8.52
N PHE A 339 9.99 -10.55 -9.50
CA PHE A 339 10.10 -9.11 -9.75
C PHE A 339 9.13 -8.60 -10.82
N GLU A 340 8.27 -9.46 -11.38
CA GLU A 340 7.26 -9.03 -12.34
C GLU A 340 6.27 -8.03 -11.71
N GLY A 341 5.91 -7.01 -12.49
CA GLY A 341 4.94 -6.00 -12.06
C GLY A 341 5.44 -4.95 -11.06
N ILE A 342 6.72 -4.95 -10.68
CA ILE A 342 7.29 -3.88 -9.81
C ILE A 342 7.37 -2.54 -10.55
N HIS A 343 7.63 -2.59 -11.85
CA HIS A 343 7.75 -1.40 -12.70
C HIS A 343 6.56 -1.30 -13.65
N GLY A 344 5.48 -0.71 -13.14
CA GLY A 344 4.31 -0.44 -13.94
C GLY A 344 3.07 -0.18 -13.10
N MET A 345 2.01 0.21 -13.79
CA MET A 345 0.66 0.09 -13.26
C MET A 345 0.35 -1.41 -13.13
N THR A 346 0.11 -1.91 -11.92
CA THR A 346 -0.27 -3.31 -11.71
C THR A 346 -1.55 -3.63 -12.50
N PRO A 347 -1.80 -4.88 -12.90
CA PRO A 347 -3.04 -5.25 -13.59
C PRO A 347 -4.29 -4.76 -12.86
N GLU A 348 -4.31 -4.88 -11.53
CA GLU A 348 -5.42 -4.38 -10.69
C GLU A 348 -5.63 -2.85 -10.84
N ILE A 349 -4.56 -2.05 -10.82
CA ILE A 349 -4.69 -0.59 -10.99
C ILE A 349 -5.14 -0.26 -12.42
N ARG A 350 -4.64 -1.00 -13.42
CA ARG A 350 -5.05 -0.84 -14.82
C ARG A 350 -6.52 -1.11 -15.03
N ASP A 351 -7.03 -2.21 -14.48
CA ASP A 351 -8.43 -2.57 -14.61
C ASP A 351 -9.33 -1.59 -13.84
N TRP A 352 -8.90 -1.16 -12.66
CA TRP A 352 -9.60 -0.08 -11.94
C TRP A 352 -9.66 1.23 -12.74
N CYS A 353 -8.54 1.66 -13.35
CA CYS A 353 -8.53 2.85 -14.22
C CYS A 353 -9.43 2.66 -15.44
N ARG A 354 -9.46 1.45 -16.02
CA ARG A 354 -10.33 1.10 -17.16
C ARG A 354 -11.81 1.19 -16.79
N ASP A 355 -12.19 0.71 -15.61
CA ASP A 355 -13.57 0.80 -15.12
C ASP A 355 -13.97 2.27 -14.88
N LEU A 356 -13.07 3.06 -14.30
CA LEU A 356 -13.27 4.48 -14.07
C LEU A 356 -13.52 5.25 -15.38
N ILE A 357 -12.67 5.10 -16.39
CA ILE A 357 -12.84 5.82 -17.67
C ILE A 357 -14.07 5.36 -18.48
N ARG A 358 -14.64 4.20 -18.16
CA ARG A 358 -15.88 3.69 -18.78
C ARG A 358 -17.15 4.15 -18.08
N SER A 359 -17.04 4.70 -16.88
CA SER A 359 -18.19 5.11 -16.06
C SER A 359 -18.26 6.63 -15.93
N PRO A 360 -19.12 7.32 -16.70
CA PRO A 360 -19.33 8.76 -16.56
C PRO A 360 -19.68 9.18 -15.13
N ASP A 361 -20.48 8.37 -14.42
CA ASP A 361 -20.85 8.63 -13.03
C ASP A 361 -19.64 8.61 -12.09
N GLN A 362 -18.71 7.65 -12.26
CA GLN A 362 -17.49 7.60 -11.45
C GLN A 362 -16.52 8.73 -11.80
N GLN A 363 -16.44 9.13 -13.09
CA GLN A 363 -15.64 10.28 -13.50
C GLN A 363 -16.20 11.57 -12.90
N TYR A 364 -17.52 11.77 -12.98
CA TYR A 364 -18.19 12.91 -12.38
C TYR A 364 -17.95 12.94 -10.87
N ALA A 365 -18.23 11.83 -10.17
CA ALA A 365 -18.00 11.73 -8.73
C ALA A 365 -16.55 12.04 -8.34
N PHE A 366 -15.56 11.57 -9.11
CA PHE A 366 -14.16 11.86 -8.88
C PHE A 366 -13.83 13.34 -9.09
N LEU A 367 -14.23 13.92 -10.21
CA LEU A 367 -13.93 15.31 -10.57
C LEU A 367 -14.69 16.32 -9.71
N SER A 368 -15.89 15.97 -9.24
CA SER A 368 -16.73 16.80 -8.35
C SER A 368 -16.42 16.60 -6.86
N THR A 369 -15.55 15.64 -6.51
CA THR A 369 -15.20 15.33 -5.11
C THR A 369 -14.86 16.56 -4.27
N PRO A 370 -14.06 17.55 -4.76
CA PRO A 370 -13.78 18.76 -3.98
C PRO A 370 -15.05 19.51 -3.56
N ALA A 371 -15.98 19.71 -4.50
CA ALA A 371 -17.26 20.38 -4.26
C ALA A 371 -18.12 19.60 -3.25
N THR A 372 -18.24 18.29 -3.46
CA THR A 372 -19.03 17.40 -2.60
C THR A 372 -18.52 17.39 -1.16
N LEU A 373 -17.20 17.30 -0.96
CA LEU A 373 -16.60 17.29 0.36
C LEU A 373 -16.67 18.65 1.03
N PHE A 374 -16.44 19.72 0.27
CA PHE A 374 -16.58 21.09 0.77
C PHE A 374 -18.00 21.34 1.28
N ALA A 375 -19.03 21.05 0.47
CA ALA A 375 -20.43 21.22 0.85
C ALA A 375 -20.84 20.40 2.10
N ARG A 376 -20.21 19.25 2.33
CA ARG A 376 -20.43 18.44 3.54
C ARG A 376 -19.67 18.95 4.75
N ALA A 377 -18.47 19.49 4.55
CA ALA A 377 -17.58 19.93 5.62
C ALA A 377 -17.97 21.31 6.17
N THR A 378 -18.32 22.26 5.32
CA THR A 378 -18.68 23.63 5.70
C THR A 378 -19.71 23.71 6.83
N PRO A 379 -20.91 23.11 6.74
CA PRO A 379 -21.90 23.21 7.82
C PRO A 379 -21.45 22.56 9.14
N LEU A 380 -20.49 21.63 9.11
CA LEU A 380 -19.92 21.03 10.31
C LEU A 380 -18.87 21.96 10.94
N ILE A 381 -18.01 22.58 10.12
CA ILE A 381 -17.01 23.54 10.58
C ILE A 381 -17.69 24.82 11.12
N ASP A 382 -18.77 25.27 10.50
CA ASP A 382 -19.51 26.46 10.94
C ASP A 382 -20.13 26.30 12.33
N ARG A 383 -20.54 25.06 12.69
CA ARG A 383 -21.12 24.72 14.00
C ARG A 383 -20.14 23.99 14.92
N TRP A 384 -18.83 24.13 14.69
CA TRP A 384 -17.76 23.35 15.34
C TRP A 384 -17.88 23.23 16.86
N ASP A 385 -18.20 24.32 17.54
CA ASP A 385 -18.25 24.37 19.00
C ASP A 385 -19.41 23.53 19.57
N ALA A 386 -20.47 23.32 18.79
CA ALA A 386 -21.62 22.49 19.16
C ALA A 386 -21.44 20.99 18.82
N LEU A 387 -20.37 20.62 18.11
CA LEU A 387 -20.11 19.24 17.71
C LEU A 387 -19.47 18.42 18.83
N ASP A 388 -19.81 17.13 18.89
CA ASP A 388 -19.09 16.18 19.74
C ASP A 388 -17.70 15.81 19.17
N PHE A 389 -16.93 15.02 19.93
CA PHE A 389 -15.58 14.59 19.51
C PHE A 389 -15.57 13.82 18.18
N HIS A 390 -16.54 12.95 17.94
CA HIS A 390 -16.61 12.13 16.73
C HIS A 390 -17.02 12.97 15.52
N GLU A 391 -18.00 13.85 15.69
CA GLU A 391 -18.43 14.81 14.67
C GLU A 391 -17.31 15.78 14.29
N ARG A 392 -16.53 16.29 15.27
CA ARG A 392 -15.34 17.12 15.01
C ARG A 392 -14.28 16.37 14.21
N ALA A 393 -14.01 15.12 14.58
CA ALA A 393 -13.05 14.29 13.86
C ALA A 393 -13.48 14.03 12.40
N ASP A 394 -14.78 13.82 12.16
CA ASP A 394 -15.32 13.65 10.80
C ASP A 394 -15.36 14.97 10.02
N ALA A 395 -15.69 16.09 10.65
CA ALA A 395 -15.62 17.42 10.05
C ALA A 395 -14.19 17.74 9.58
N MET A 396 -13.20 17.53 10.45
CA MET A 396 -11.78 17.73 10.13
C MET A 396 -11.31 16.83 9.00
N ARG A 397 -11.70 15.55 9.04
CA ARG A 397 -11.40 14.59 7.97
C ARG A 397 -11.95 15.05 6.61
N LEU A 398 -13.22 15.47 6.56
CA LEU A 398 -13.84 15.93 5.32
C LEU A 398 -13.16 17.19 4.80
N ALA A 399 -12.88 18.15 5.68
CA ALA A 399 -12.23 19.41 5.33
C ALA A 399 -10.80 19.23 4.78
N ILE A 400 -9.98 18.41 5.45
CA ILE A 400 -8.61 18.09 4.99
C ILE A 400 -8.65 17.46 3.58
N VAL A 401 -9.54 16.49 3.38
CA VAL A 401 -9.63 15.79 2.08
C VAL A 401 -10.25 16.70 1.01
N ALA A 402 -11.17 17.61 1.36
CA ALA A 402 -11.70 18.61 0.44
C ALA A 402 -10.59 19.53 -0.10
N ALA A 403 -9.78 20.11 0.77
CA ALA A 403 -8.66 20.97 0.39
C ALA A 403 -7.60 20.21 -0.42
N ALA A 404 -7.26 18.99 0.02
CA ALA A 404 -6.34 18.12 -0.71
C ALA A 404 -6.85 17.81 -2.13
N MET A 405 -8.13 17.44 -2.28
CA MET A 405 -8.74 17.11 -3.56
C MET A 405 -8.91 18.34 -4.46
N ALA A 406 -9.17 19.52 -3.90
CA ALA A 406 -9.21 20.78 -4.65
C ALA A 406 -7.88 21.05 -5.38
N ILE A 407 -6.76 20.65 -4.77
CA ILE A 407 -5.43 20.70 -5.39
C ILE A 407 -5.25 19.50 -6.32
N THR A 408 -5.36 18.26 -5.83
CA THR A 408 -4.93 17.07 -6.59
C THR A 408 -5.77 16.74 -7.82
N THR A 409 -7.00 17.23 -7.90
CA THR A 409 -7.82 17.09 -9.11
C THR A 409 -7.44 18.08 -10.20
N ARG A 410 -6.70 19.16 -9.88
CA ARG A 410 -6.21 20.16 -10.84
C ARG A 410 -4.73 19.99 -11.13
N LEU A 411 -3.94 19.75 -10.08
CA LEU A 411 -2.51 19.52 -10.09
C LEU A 411 -2.21 18.31 -9.20
N PRO A 412 -2.07 17.10 -9.76
CA PRO A 412 -2.05 15.84 -9.00
C PRO A 412 -0.74 15.64 -8.25
N LEU A 413 -0.38 16.50 -7.30
CA LEU A 413 0.89 16.50 -6.56
C LEU A 413 1.19 15.16 -5.87
N ARG A 414 2.48 14.87 -5.69
CA ARG A 414 2.89 13.75 -4.83
C ARG A 414 2.50 14.11 -3.39
N VAL A 415 2.06 13.12 -2.61
CA VAL A 415 1.56 13.35 -1.24
C VAL A 415 2.55 14.11 -0.38
N SER A 416 3.84 13.80 -0.49
CA SER A 416 4.90 14.52 0.24
C SER A 416 4.91 16.02 -0.05
N ASN A 417 4.66 16.39 -1.30
CA ASN A 417 4.65 17.79 -1.73
C ASN A 417 3.33 18.44 -1.31
N LEU A 418 2.21 17.73 -1.45
CA LEU A 418 0.89 18.22 -1.04
C LEU A 418 0.81 18.55 0.45
N ILE A 419 1.22 17.61 1.33
CA ILE A 419 1.17 17.84 2.79
C ILE A 419 2.27 18.80 3.27
N GLY A 420 3.29 19.03 2.44
CA GLY A 420 4.40 19.92 2.71
C GLY A 420 4.24 21.32 2.11
N LEU A 421 3.12 21.64 1.48
CA LEU A 421 2.87 22.96 0.89
C LEU A 421 2.94 24.05 1.96
N VAL A 422 3.72 25.09 1.69
CA VAL A 422 3.96 26.22 2.59
C VAL A 422 3.13 27.44 2.14
N LEU A 423 2.46 28.10 3.08
CA LEU A 423 1.55 29.24 2.87
C LEU A 423 2.24 30.61 2.95
N GLY A 424 3.35 30.72 3.67
CA GLY A 424 4.03 31.99 3.96
C GLY A 424 5.54 31.84 4.07
N GLY A 425 6.22 32.95 4.37
CA GLY A 425 7.66 32.99 4.50
C GLY A 425 8.43 32.97 3.16
N PRO A 426 9.78 32.96 3.21
CA PRO A 426 10.63 33.00 2.02
C PRO A 426 10.47 31.78 1.11
N ASP A 427 10.00 30.66 1.67
CA ASP A 427 9.76 29.39 0.97
C ASP A 427 8.28 29.19 0.63
N GLN A 428 7.48 30.26 0.52
CA GLN A 428 6.06 30.17 0.16
C GLN A 428 5.86 29.42 -1.17
N GLN A 429 4.99 28.41 -1.14
CA GLN A 429 4.70 27.54 -2.28
C GLN A 429 3.26 27.63 -2.76
N LEU A 430 2.33 28.03 -1.90
CA LEU A 430 0.92 28.22 -2.24
C LEU A 430 0.56 29.70 -2.11
N PHE A 431 0.15 30.29 -3.22
CA PHE A 431 -0.28 31.67 -3.32
C PHE A 431 -1.80 31.70 -3.48
N LEU A 432 -2.49 32.25 -2.48
CA LEU A 432 -3.93 32.41 -2.49
C LEU A 432 -4.24 33.88 -2.78
N PRO A 433 -4.90 34.21 -3.90
CA PRO A 433 -5.21 35.59 -4.21
C PRO A 433 -6.44 36.09 -3.43
N ASP A 434 -6.44 37.38 -3.10
CA ASP A 434 -7.57 38.05 -2.46
C ASP A 434 -8.73 38.32 -3.43
N ARG A 435 -8.42 38.48 -4.72
CA ARG A 435 -9.43 38.74 -5.75
C ARG A 435 -10.28 37.50 -5.98
N ARG A 436 -11.60 37.66 -5.90
CA ARG A 436 -12.61 36.58 -5.97
C ARG A 436 -12.46 35.62 -7.15
N ARG A 437 -11.93 36.06 -8.29
CA ARG A 437 -11.77 35.27 -9.53
C ARG A 437 -10.32 34.94 -9.92
N ALA A 438 -9.33 35.35 -9.13
CA ALA A 438 -7.95 35.01 -9.43
C ALA A 438 -7.69 33.55 -8.99
N PRO A 439 -6.96 32.75 -9.80
CA PRO A 439 -6.66 31.37 -9.47
C PRO A 439 -5.62 31.32 -8.33
N ALA A 440 -5.72 30.28 -7.50
CA ALA A 440 -4.63 29.95 -6.58
C ALA A 440 -3.45 29.42 -7.39
N ARG A 441 -2.21 29.74 -7.02
CA ARG A 441 -1.00 29.32 -7.74
C ARG A 441 -0.12 28.47 -6.85
N ILE A 442 0.45 27.41 -7.41
CA ILE A 442 1.44 26.57 -6.74
C ILE A 442 2.79 26.72 -7.44
N MET A 443 3.81 27.06 -6.66
CA MET A 443 5.20 27.12 -7.10
C MET A 443 6.03 26.16 -6.24
N LEU A 444 6.56 25.09 -6.84
CA LEU A 444 7.44 24.14 -6.19
C LEU A 444 8.81 24.17 -6.88
N PRO A 445 9.90 24.48 -6.16
CA PRO A 445 11.23 24.46 -6.75
C PRO A 445 11.63 23.04 -7.16
N ALA A 446 12.48 22.93 -8.18
CA ALA A 446 12.99 21.65 -8.68
C ALA A 446 13.53 20.75 -7.54
N THR A 447 14.23 21.34 -6.57
CA THR A 447 14.86 20.65 -5.45
C THR A 447 13.91 19.81 -4.60
N VAL A 448 12.64 20.23 -4.47
CA VAL A 448 11.61 19.55 -3.66
C VAL A 448 10.68 18.65 -4.49
N VAL A 449 10.84 18.65 -5.82
CA VAL A 449 10.04 17.84 -6.73
C VAL A 449 10.86 16.62 -7.17
N LYS A 450 10.24 15.44 -7.18
CA LYS A 450 10.89 14.25 -7.77
C LYS A 450 11.05 14.47 -9.28
N ASN A 451 12.25 14.16 -9.79
CA ASN A 451 12.75 14.40 -11.15
C ASN A 451 13.27 15.83 -11.39
N ASP A 452 13.47 16.63 -10.33
CA ASP A 452 14.12 17.95 -10.39
C ASP A 452 13.50 18.91 -11.42
N LYS A 453 12.18 18.77 -11.60
CA LYS A 453 11.36 19.61 -12.47
C LYS A 453 10.52 20.54 -11.62
N ALA A 454 10.81 21.84 -11.69
CA ALA A 454 10.01 22.84 -11.00
C ALA A 454 8.55 22.78 -11.48
N ILE A 455 7.63 23.04 -10.57
CA ILE A 455 6.20 23.15 -10.90
C ILE A 455 5.80 24.59 -10.66
N ASP A 456 5.18 25.20 -11.66
CA ASP A 456 4.62 26.53 -11.59
C ASP A 456 3.30 26.50 -12.34
N ALA A 457 2.19 26.46 -11.59
CA ALA A 457 0.89 26.23 -12.17
C ALA A 457 -0.24 26.89 -11.38
N ASP A 458 -1.22 27.39 -12.12
CA ASP A 458 -2.48 27.89 -11.59
C ASP A 458 -3.50 26.76 -11.40
N LEU A 459 -4.21 26.82 -10.27
CA LEU A 459 -5.35 25.97 -9.94
C LEU A 459 -6.61 26.61 -10.50
N LEU A 460 -6.91 26.29 -11.76
CA LEU A 460 -8.05 26.86 -12.49
C LEU A 460 -9.40 26.45 -11.89
N ASP A 461 -10.33 27.40 -11.89
CA ASP A 461 -11.73 27.17 -11.53
C ASP A 461 -12.40 26.18 -12.51
N THR A 462 -13.43 25.50 -12.02
CA THR A 462 -14.29 24.64 -12.83
C THR A 462 -15.72 25.15 -12.81
N SER A 463 -16.59 24.56 -13.63
CA SER A 463 -18.03 24.83 -13.56
C SER A 463 -18.68 24.39 -12.24
N THR A 464 -18.02 23.55 -11.44
CA THR A 464 -18.60 22.95 -10.22
C THR A 464 -17.99 23.45 -8.92
N PHE A 465 -16.74 23.93 -8.94
CA PHE A 465 -16.06 24.49 -7.77
C PHE A 465 -14.89 25.40 -8.15
N SER A 466 -14.52 26.28 -7.20
CA SER A 466 -13.29 27.06 -7.23
C SER A 466 -12.27 26.50 -6.23
N PRO A 467 -11.09 26.04 -6.68
CA PRO A 467 -10.02 25.61 -5.76
C PRO A 467 -9.62 26.72 -4.79
N ALA A 468 -9.50 27.96 -5.27
CA ALA A 468 -9.12 29.11 -4.46
C ALA A 468 -10.14 29.40 -3.35
N GLN A 469 -11.44 29.24 -3.63
CA GLN A 469 -12.48 29.36 -2.60
C GLN A 469 -12.33 28.33 -1.49
N ILE A 470 -12.19 27.05 -1.85
CA ILE A 470 -12.06 25.96 -0.88
C ILE A 470 -10.80 26.15 -0.04
N LEU A 471 -9.68 26.53 -0.66
CA LEU A 471 -8.42 26.74 0.04
C LEU A 471 -8.44 27.95 0.97
N ARG A 472 -9.07 29.07 0.57
CA ARG A 472 -9.24 30.24 1.46
C ARG A 472 -10.10 29.89 2.68
N TRP A 473 -11.23 29.21 2.48
CA TRP A 473 -12.04 28.70 3.59
C TRP A 473 -11.22 27.76 4.48
N PHE A 474 -10.45 26.85 3.89
CA PHE A 474 -9.62 25.94 4.68
C PHE A 474 -8.60 26.70 5.53
N VAL A 475 -7.86 27.65 4.95
CA VAL A 475 -6.85 28.45 5.66
C VAL A 475 -7.48 29.30 6.77
N LYS A 476 -8.63 29.91 6.50
CA LYS A 476 -9.31 30.78 7.46
C LYS A 476 -9.99 30.01 8.58
N ASP A 477 -10.78 29.00 8.24
CA ASP A 477 -11.75 28.39 9.15
C ASP A 477 -11.33 27.00 9.63
N VAL A 478 -10.47 26.27 8.91
CA VAL A 478 -10.11 24.88 9.27
C VAL A 478 -8.71 24.78 9.84
N ARG A 479 -7.72 25.44 9.21
CA ARG A 479 -6.31 25.35 9.58
C ARG A 479 -6.03 25.73 11.04
N PRO A 480 -6.62 26.79 11.63
CA PRO A 480 -6.41 27.10 13.05
C PRO A 480 -6.88 25.98 13.97
N ARG A 481 -8.01 25.34 13.65
CA ARG A 481 -8.56 24.21 14.41
C ARG A 481 -7.69 22.96 14.27
N LEU A 482 -7.13 22.73 13.08
CA LEU A 482 -6.19 21.63 12.83
C LEU A 482 -4.90 21.82 13.64
N ALA A 483 -4.35 23.03 13.66
CA ALA A 483 -3.16 23.36 14.45
C ALA A 483 -3.40 23.13 15.95
N ALA A 484 -4.54 23.61 16.47
CA ALA A 484 -4.96 23.39 17.86
C ALA A 484 -5.11 21.90 18.23
N GLU A 485 -5.58 21.04 17.31
CA GLU A 485 -5.69 19.59 17.57
C GLU A 485 -4.33 18.93 17.85
N TYR A 486 -3.24 19.54 17.38
CA TYR A 486 -1.88 19.03 17.57
C TYR A 486 -1.06 19.85 18.56
N ASP A 487 -1.66 20.82 19.25
CA ASP A 487 -0.93 21.75 20.11
C ASP A 487 0.22 22.44 19.36
N ILE A 488 -0.04 22.79 18.09
CA ILE A 488 0.90 23.51 17.22
C ILE A 488 0.47 24.97 17.18
N ASP A 489 1.41 25.86 17.46
CA ASP A 489 1.26 27.28 17.18
C ASP A 489 1.06 27.49 15.66
N PRO A 490 -0.09 28.02 15.19
CA PRO A 490 -0.35 28.25 13.78
C PRO A 490 0.68 29.14 13.08
N ASP A 491 1.38 29.98 13.84
CA ASP A 491 2.42 30.90 13.35
C ASP A 491 3.82 30.24 13.34
N ALA A 492 4.00 29.11 14.03
CA ALA A 492 5.25 28.34 14.03
C ALA A 492 5.32 27.28 12.91
N ASP A 493 4.22 26.99 12.24
CA ASP A 493 4.13 25.98 11.18
C ASP A 493 3.42 26.52 9.94
N ASP A 494 4.17 27.15 9.03
CA ASP A 494 3.67 27.77 7.79
C ASP A 494 3.01 26.80 6.79
N ARG A 495 2.93 25.50 7.09
CA ARG A 495 2.30 24.53 6.19
C ARG A 495 0.80 24.75 6.06
N LEU A 496 0.26 24.43 4.89
CA LEU A 496 -1.18 24.34 4.64
C LEU A 496 -1.85 23.35 5.60
N PHE A 497 -1.19 22.22 5.88
CA PHE A 497 -1.68 21.17 6.77
C PHE A 497 -0.76 20.98 7.99
N PRO A 498 -0.85 21.84 9.02
CA PRO A 498 0.03 21.77 10.19
C PRO A 498 -0.10 20.42 10.90
N GLY A 499 1.05 19.87 11.33
CA GLY A 499 1.14 18.58 12.04
C GLY A 499 0.72 17.33 11.24
N LEU A 500 0.25 17.46 10.00
CA LEU A 500 -0.33 16.33 9.26
C LEU A 500 0.75 15.39 8.71
N THR A 501 0.84 14.19 9.29
CA THR A 501 1.77 13.15 8.79
C THR A 501 1.20 12.40 7.59
N TYR A 502 2.08 11.87 6.73
CA TYR A 502 1.71 11.02 5.58
C TYR A 502 0.77 9.87 6.00
N GLY A 503 1.10 9.18 7.09
CA GLY A 503 0.34 8.03 7.56
C GLY A 503 -1.08 8.39 7.98
N ARG A 504 -1.28 9.56 8.63
CA ARG A 504 -2.62 10.05 8.99
C ARG A 504 -3.38 10.51 7.75
N TYR A 505 -2.78 11.32 6.89
CA TYR A 505 -3.38 11.76 5.63
C TYR A 505 -3.90 10.57 4.81
N LEU A 506 -3.07 9.53 4.62
CA LEU A 506 -3.46 8.34 3.87
C LEU A 506 -4.71 7.66 4.45
N ARG A 507 -4.81 7.54 5.78
CA ARG A 507 -5.99 6.95 6.44
C ARG A 507 -7.24 7.80 6.24
N LEU A 508 -7.13 9.11 6.43
CA LEU A 508 -8.24 10.05 6.22
C LEU A 508 -8.72 9.99 4.77
N PHE A 509 -7.80 10.09 3.82
CA PHE A 509 -8.08 10.05 2.39
C PHE A 509 -8.78 8.76 1.97
N VAL A 510 -8.19 7.60 2.26
CA VAL A 510 -8.75 6.30 1.83
C VAL A 510 -10.14 6.06 2.42
N ARG A 511 -10.37 6.47 3.69
CA ARG A 511 -11.69 6.39 4.31
C ARG A 511 -12.69 7.28 3.58
N THR A 512 -12.36 8.57 3.41
CA THR A 512 -13.25 9.55 2.77
C THR A 512 -13.61 9.17 1.34
N MET A 513 -12.62 8.79 0.53
CA MET A 513 -12.88 8.40 -0.86
C MET A 513 -13.75 7.14 -0.94
N ALA A 514 -13.54 6.16 -0.05
CA ALA A 514 -14.38 4.97 0.01
C ALA A 514 -15.84 5.26 0.41
N GLU A 515 -16.08 6.26 1.28
CA GLU A 515 -17.44 6.73 1.62
C GLU A 515 -18.14 7.38 0.42
N LEU A 516 -17.39 7.96 -0.52
CA LEU A 516 -17.89 8.48 -1.80
C LEU A 516 -18.00 7.40 -2.89
N GLY A 517 -17.81 6.12 -2.56
CA GLY A 517 -17.82 5.02 -3.54
C GLY A 517 -16.56 4.93 -4.41
N LEU A 518 -15.53 5.73 -4.13
CA LEU A 518 -14.29 5.82 -4.87
C LEU A 518 -13.14 5.16 -4.08
N SER A 519 -13.02 3.84 -4.13
CA SER A 519 -12.00 3.10 -3.36
C SER A 519 -10.58 3.30 -3.91
N MET A 520 -9.92 4.39 -3.51
CA MET A 520 -8.60 4.76 -4.04
C MET A 520 -7.62 5.29 -2.99
N THR A 521 -6.33 5.15 -3.29
CA THR A 521 -5.23 5.80 -2.56
C THR A 521 -4.86 7.12 -3.25
N PRO A 522 -4.11 8.03 -2.60
CA PRO A 522 -3.63 9.24 -3.27
C PRO A 522 -2.77 8.94 -4.52
N HIS A 523 -2.06 7.82 -4.54
CA HIS A 523 -1.33 7.40 -5.75
C HIS A 523 -2.29 6.99 -6.87
N ARG A 524 -3.37 6.25 -6.57
CA ARG A 524 -4.42 5.93 -7.54
C ARG A 524 -5.18 7.17 -8.01
N CYS A 525 -5.35 8.19 -7.16
CA CYS A 525 -5.92 9.49 -7.57
C CYS A 525 -5.10 10.15 -8.70
N ARG A 526 -3.76 10.06 -8.65
CA ARG A 526 -2.91 10.57 -9.74
C ARG A 526 -3.14 9.80 -11.04
N HIS A 527 -3.24 8.46 -10.95
CA HIS A 527 -3.55 7.60 -12.11
C HIS A 527 -4.94 7.87 -12.67
N ALA A 528 -5.93 8.13 -11.80
CA ALA A 528 -7.30 8.44 -12.16
C ALA A 528 -7.38 9.66 -13.07
N LEU A 529 -6.81 10.79 -12.63
CA LEU A 529 -6.82 12.02 -13.41
C LEU A 529 -6.11 11.85 -14.75
N ALA A 530 -4.91 11.25 -14.76
CA ALA A 530 -4.16 11.00 -15.99
C ALA A 530 -4.95 10.10 -16.96
N SER A 531 -5.60 9.05 -16.45
CA SER A 531 -6.37 8.13 -17.29
C SER A 531 -7.61 8.80 -17.87
N ILE A 532 -8.32 9.63 -17.09
CA ILE A 532 -9.49 10.38 -17.57
C ILE A 532 -9.08 11.35 -18.69
N LEU A 533 -8.02 12.13 -18.49
CA LEU A 533 -7.55 13.09 -19.49
C LEU A 533 -7.15 12.40 -20.81
N LEU A 534 -6.40 11.29 -20.72
CA LEU A 534 -6.00 10.52 -21.91
C LEU A 534 -7.16 9.78 -22.57
N ALA A 535 -8.19 9.39 -21.82
CA ALA A 535 -9.39 8.79 -22.38
C ALA A 535 -10.26 9.81 -23.13
N ILE A 536 -10.25 11.08 -22.69
CA ILE A 536 -10.95 12.19 -23.37
C ILE A 536 -10.19 12.58 -24.64
N ASP A 537 -8.88 12.80 -24.55
CA ASP A 537 -8.04 13.09 -25.71
C ASP A 537 -6.66 12.42 -25.56
N PRO A 538 -6.42 11.31 -26.29
CA PRO A 538 -5.14 10.61 -26.30
C PRO A 538 -3.95 11.47 -26.73
N ASN A 539 -4.18 12.54 -27.50
CA ASN A 539 -3.12 13.43 -27.97
C ASN A 539 -2.57 14.35 -26.87
N THR A 540 -3.21 14.36 -25.69
CA THR A 540 -2.77 15.17 -24.55
C THR A 540 -1.63 14.52 -23.73
N ILE A 541 -1.02 13.44 -24.23
CA ILE A 541 0.01 12.70 -23.49
C ILE A 541 1.18 13.56 -23.00
N ARG A 542 1.55 14.58 -23.79
CA ARG A 542 2.59 15.53 -23.39
C ARG A 542 2.12 16.40 -22.21
N GLN A 543 0.92 16.96 -22.29
CA GLN A 543 0.32 17.75 -21.23
C GLN A 543 0.15 16.92 -19.95
N VAL A 544 -0.22 15.65 -20.07
CA VAL A 544 -0.32 14.73 -18.92
C VAL A 544 1.06 14.43 -18.31
N ALA A 545 2.11 14.28 -19.13
CA ALA A 545 3.48 14.12 -18.62
C ALA A 545 3.97 15.36 -17.86
N GLU A 546 3.70 16.56 -18.39
CA GLU A 546 3.95 17.84 -17.71
C GLU A 546 3.18 17.90 -16.38
N LEU A 547 1.88 17.62 -16.40
CA LEU A 547 1.00 17.65 -15.23
C LEU A 547 1.44 16.68 -14.12
N LEU A 548 1.96 15.50 -14.49
CA LEU A 548 2.45 14.52 -13.54
C LEU A 548 3.89 14.81 -13.06
N GLY A 549 4.63 15.69 -13.74
CA GLY A 549 6.06 15.87 -13.53
C GLY A 549 6.84 14.58 -13.82
N ASP A 550 6.53 13.92 -14.94
CA ASP A 550 7.17 12.70 -15.41
C ASP A 550 7.67 12.85 -16.85
N CYS A 551 8.48 11.90 -17.33
CA CYS A 551 8.91 11.91 -18.73
C CYS A 551 7.88 11.22 -19.65
N LEU A 552 7.84 11.63 -20.91
CA LEU A 552 6.92 11.09 -21.93
C LEU A 552 7.00 9.57 -22.02
N ALA A 553 8.22 9.01 -22.05
CA ALA A 553 8.44 7.57 -22.13
C ALA A 553 7.82 6.82 -20.94
N THR A 554 7.87 7.39 -19.73
CA THR A 554 7.22 6.80 -18.56
C THR A 554 5.71 6.83 -18.71
N VAL A 555 5.13 7.97 -19.11
CA VAL A 555 3.67 8.09 -19.28
C VAL A 555 3.18 7.13 -20.37
N ASP A 556 3.85 7.07 -21.52
CA ASP A 556 3.50 6.14 -22.60
C ASP A 556 3.55 4.68 -22.15
N ARG A 557 4.61 4.29 -21.43
CA ARG A 557 4.71 2.94 -20.85
C ARG A 557 3.56 2.59 -19.90
N HIS A 558 3.08 3.56 -19.11
CA HIS A 558 2.06 3.32 -18.09
C HIS A 558 0.62 3.45 -18.61
N TYR A 559 0.39 4.30 -19.62
CA TYR A 559 -0.94 4.68 -20.09
C TYR A 559 -1.18 4.44 -21.58
N GLY A 560 -0.19 4.02 -22.36
CA GLY A 560 -0.34 3.72 -23.80
C GLY A 560 -1.25 2.51 -24.11
N TRP A 561 -1.80 1.87 -23.08
CA TRP A 561 -2.90 0.91 -23.21
C TRP A 561 -4.27 1.59 -23.32
N ILE A 562 -4.40 2.84 -22.89
CA ILE A 562 -5.65 3.60 -22.90
C ILE A 562 -6.05 3.82 -24.34
N ASP A 563 -7.17 3.19 -24.68
CA ASP A 563 -7.86 3.22 -25.95
C ASP A 563 -7.01 3.11 -27.23
N LYS A 564 -6.17 2.06 -27.27
CA LYS A 564 -5.53 1.61 -28.52
C LYS A 564 -6.53 1.45 -29.68
N ARG A 565 -7.78 1.10 -29.39
CA ARG A 565 -8.84 0.95 -30.40
C ARG A 565 -9.29 2.30 -30.93
N ALA A 566 -9.55 3.30 -30.09
CA ALA A 566 -9.83 4.66 -30.55
C ALA A 566 -8.68 5.28 -31.33
N LEU A 567 -7.42 5.04 -30.94
CA LEU A 567 -6.26 5.45 -31.72
C LEU A 567 -6.23 4.81 -33.12
N ILE A 568 -6.55 3.52 -33.23
CA ILE A 568 -6.70 2.84 -34.52
C ILE A 568 -7.86 3.44 -35.33
N THR A 569 -9.00 3.72 -34.70
CA THR A 569 -10.16 4.33 -35.35
C THR A 569 -9.86 5.75 -35.85
N GLU A 570 -9.15 6.58 -35.07
CA GLU A 570 -8.73 7.91 -35.52
C GLU A 570 -7.69 7.83 -36.65
N ALA A 571 -6.73 6.91 -36.58
CA ALA A 571 -5.80 6.67 -37.67
C ALA A 571 -6.53 6.28 -38.97
N GLN A 572 -7.57 5.46 -38.88
CA GLN A 572 -8.43 5.12 -40.01
C GLN A 572 -9.16 6.35 -40.57
N LYS A 573 -9.72 7.22 -39.71
CA LYS A 573 -10.35 8.49 -40.16
C LYS A 573 -9.36 9.42 -40.85
N ILE A 574 -8.13 9.51 -40.35
CA ILE A 574 -7.06 10.31 -40.96
C ILE A 574 -6.71 9.75 -42.35
N ALA A 575 -6.58 8.43 -42.47
CA ALA A 575 -6.32 7.77 -43.75
C ALA A 575 -7.44 8.04 -44.77
N SER A 576 -8.71 7.97 -44.35
CA SER A 576 -9.85 8.34 -45.21
C SER A 576 -9.80 9.79 -45.68
N LYS A 577 -9.52 10.75 -44.78
CA LYS A 577 -9.37 12.17 -45.14
C LYS A 577 -8.20 12.40 -46.11
N ALA A 578 -7.09 11.68 -45.93
CA ALA A 578 -5.94 11.75 -46.84
C ALA A 578 -6.30 11.26 -48.24
N LEU A 579 -7.05 10.15 -48.35
CA LEU A 579 -7.54 9.63 -49.62
C LEU A 579 -8.48 10.64 -50.31
N GLU A 580 -9.45 11.19 -49.60
CA GLU A 580 -10.35 12.23 -50.14
C GLU A 580 -9.61 13.49 -50.61
N ALA A 581 -8.52 13.87 -49.94
CA ALA A 581 -7.69 15.01 -50.35
C ALA A 581 -6.90 14.71 -51.62
N LEU A 582 -6.40 13.48 -51.78
CA LEU A 582 -5.72 13.02 -52.98
C LEU A 582 -6.69 12.91 -54.17
N ASP A 583 -7.89 12.37 -53.96
CA ASP A 583 -8.92 12.27 -55.00
C ASP A 583 -9.38 13.65 -55.48
N ARG A 584 -9.55 14.62 -54.57
CA ARG A 584 -9.82 16.02 -54.94
C ARG A 584 -8.71 16.60 -55.81
N ARG A 585 -7.44 16.37 -55.45
CA ARG A 585 -6.28 16.82 -56.25
C ARG A 585 -6.20 16.13 -57.61
N ALA A 586 -6.51 14.84 -57.69
CA ALA A 586 -6.54 14.08 -58.93
C ALA A 586 -7.71 14.50 -59.85
N GLY A 587 -8.88 14.76 -59.27
CA GLY A 587 -10.05 15.28 -59.98
C GLY A 587 -9.83 16.69 -60.55
N ILE A 588 -9.09 17.55 -59.84
CA ILE A 588 -8.66 18.87 -60.35
C ILE A 588 -7.70 18.70 -61.55
N ARG A 589 -6.76 17.76 -61.50
CA ARG A 589 -5.86 17.47 -62.63
C ARG A 589 -6.59 16.92 -63.86
N ARG A 590 -7.63 16.10 -63.69
CA ARG A 590 -8.44 15.57 -64.80
C ARG A 590 -9.40 16.59 -65.43
N ARG A 591 -9.65 17.73 -64.78
CA ARG A 591 -10.44 18.84 -65.34
C ARG A 591 -9.58 19.93 -65.97
N ALA A 592 -8.26 19.91 -65.72
CA ALA A 592 -7.29 20.85 -66.27
C ALA A 592 -6.50 20.28 -67.46
N ALA A 593 -6.69 18.99 -67.77
CA ALA A 593 -6.32 18.32 -69.02
C ALA A 593 -7.59 18.10 -69.83
#